data_AF-A0A7C1A0S2-F1
#
_entry.id   AF-A0A7C1A0S2-F1
#
_cell.length_a   1.000
_cell.length_b   1.000
_cell.length_c   1.000
_cell.angle_alpha   90.00
_cell.angle_beta   90.00
_cell.angle_gamma   90.00
#
_symmetry.space_group_name_H-M   'P 1'
#
loop_
_entity.id
_entity.type
_entity.pdbx_description
1 polymer ?
#
loop_
_entity_poly.entity_id
_entity_poly.type
_entity_poly.pdbx_seq_one_letter_code
_entity_poly.pdbx_strand_id
1 'polypeptide(L)'
;MRKVGRYLYIVFVILLFSFTFYLIFWSGHPKYLLKYLYSDRRYDIYVIVGFGFLTSLVAFFSSWSNENKGYMKLLEMNKDYIRKLRKRGKSDEEIAEALLKALGRKKGIGYGYEKRKIIYFLSKLK
;
A
#
# COMPACT_ATOMS: atom_id res chain seq x y z
N MET A 1 11.10 -3.29 -10.66
CA MET A 1 11.39 -4.74 -10.58
C MET A 1 11.51 -5.28 -11.99
N ARG A 2 12.58 -6.03 -12.31
CA ARG A 2 12.68 -6.79 -13.57
C ARG A 2 11.44 -7.69 -13.72
N LYS A 3 10.93 -7.91 -14.95
CA LYS A 3 9.68 -8.65 -15.20
C LYS A 3 9.59 -9.96 -14.41
N VAL A 4 10.68 -10.73 -14.36
CA VAL A 4 10.79 -11.99 -13.60
C VAL A 4 10.55 -11.81 -12.10
N GLY A 5 11.16 -10.80 -11.47
CA GLY A 5 10.98 -10.55 -10.04
C GLY A 5 9.54 -10.20 -9.68
N ARG A 6 8.78 -9.59 -10.60
CA ARG A 6 7.36 -9.33 -10.39
C ARG A 6 6.54 -10.63 -10.36
N TYR A 7 6.81 -11.57 -11.27
CA TYR A 7 6.10 -12.85 -11.29
C TYR A 7 6.41 -13.68 -10.04
N LEU A 8 7.68 -13.76 -9.65
CA LEU A 8 8.08 -14.45 -8.42
C LEU A 8 7.40 -13.85 -7.18
N TYR A 9 7.32 -12.52 -7.10
CA TYR A 9 6.60 -11.86 -6.03
C TYR A 9 5.10 -12.20 -6.02
N ILE A 10 4.44 -12.19 -7.18
CA ILE A 10 3.01 -12.56 -7.28
C ILE A 10 2.79 -14.00 -6.82
N VAL A 11 3.62 -14.94 -7.30
CA VAL A 11 3.54 -16.35 -6.90
C VAL A 11 3.76 -16.49 -5.39
N PHE A 12 4.77 -15.81 -4.85
CA PHE A 12 5.03 -15.80 -3.40
C PHE A 12 3.83 -15.29 -2.60
N VAL A 13 3.21 -14.17 -3.01
CA VAL A 13 2.03 -13.61 -2.34
C VAL A 13 0.87 -14.59 -2.38
N ILE A 14 0.58 -15.20 -3.54
CA ILE A 14 -0.50 -16.19 -3.68
C ILE A 14 -0.27 -17.39 -2.77
N LEU A 15 0.95 -17.94 -2.76
CA LEU A 15 1.30 -19.08 -1.91
C LEU A 15 1.19 -18.72 -0.44
N LEU A 16 1.71 -17.57 -0.03
CA LEU A 16 1.64 -17.08 1.33
C LEU A 16 0.19 -16.92 1.80
N PHE A 17 -0.66 -16.27 0.99
CA PHE A 17 -2.08 -16.09 1.33
C PHE A 17 -2.81 -17.43 1.39
N SER A 18 -2.62 -18.31 0.40
CA SER A 18 -3.26 -19.63 0.36
C SER A 18 -2.84 -20.48 1.54
N PHE A 19 -1.56 -20.43 1.92
CA PHE A 19 -1.05 -21.12 3.10
C PHE A 19 -1.65 -20.58 4.39
N THR A 20 -1.71 -19.26 4.57
CA THR A 20 -2.34 -18.65 5.75
C THR A 20 -3.83 -18.98 5.84
N PHE A 21 -4.56 -18.97 4.72
CA PHE A 21 -5.95 -19.41 4.67
C PHE A 21 -6.10 -20.88 5.05
N TYR A 22 -5.24 -21.75 4.52
CA TYR A 22 -5.19 -23.14 4.91
C TYR A 22 -4.97 -23.27 6.43
N LEU A 23 -4.02 -22.53 7.01
CA LEU A 23 -3.78 -22.58 8.46
C LEU A 23 -5.01 -22.16 9.26
N ILE A 24 -5.74 -21.12 8.84
CA ILE A 24 -6.94 -20.63 9.53
C ILE A 24 -8.09 -21.64 9.42
N PHE A 25 -8.42 -22.08 8.21
CA PHE A 25 -9.60 -22.92 7.97
C PHE A 25 -9.38 -24.40 8.31
N TRP A 26 -8.14 -24.87 8.20
CA TRP A 26 -7.80 -26.27 8.47
C TRP A 26 -7.32 -26.50 9.91
N SER A 27 -7.15 -25.42 10.69
CA SER A 27 -6.98 -25.50 12.14
C SER A 27 -8.25 -26.10 12.76
N GLY A 28 -8.13 -27.32 13.27
CA GLY A 28 -9.31 -28.08 13.71
C GLY A 28 -9.29 -29.52 13.22
N HIS A 29 -8.80 -29.74 12.01
CA HIS A 29 -8.88 -31.02 11.32
C HIS A 29 -7.91 -32.07 11.91
N PRO A 30 -8.28 -33.36 12.03
CA PRO A 30 -7.40 -34.41 12.60
C PRO A 30 -6.13 -34.68 11.78
N LYS A 31 -6.15 -34.34 10.48
CA LYS A 31 -5.02 -34.42 9.55
C LYS A 31 -4.67 -33.00 9.05
N TYR A 32 -4.00 -32.22 9.88
CA TYR A 32 -3.55 -30.87 9.53
C TYR A 32 -2.02 -30.82 9.46
N LEU A 33 -1.47 -30.03 8.54
CA LEU A 33 -0.03 -30.06 8.20
C LEU A 33 0.89 -29.79 9.39
N LEU A 34 0.49 -28.89 10.29
CA LEU A 34 1.31 -28.51 11.45
C LEU A 34 1.55 -29.67 12.43
N LYS A 35 0.68 -30.69 12.44
CA LYS A 35 0.86 -31.92 13.22
C LYS A 35 2.15 -32.68 12.87
N TYR A 36 2.65 -32.53 11.65
CA TYR A 36 3.92 -33.13 11.24
C TYR A 36 5.14 -32.35 11.73
N LEU A 37 4.96 -31.08 12.11
CA LEU A 37 6.03 -30.22 12.60
C LEU A 37 6.16 -30.30 14.12
N TYR A 38 5.04 -30.35 14.83
CA TYR A 38 4.99 -30.47 16.28
C TYR A 38 3.69 -31.16 16.72
N SER A 39 3.75 -31.87 17.85
CA SER A 39 2.61 -32.64 18.37
C SER A 39 1.66 -31.82 19.24
N ASP A 40 2.13 -30.73 19.85
CA ASP A 40 1.33 -29.91 20.76
C ASP A 40 0.55 -28.83 20.00
N ARG A 41 -0.77 -28.92 20.07
CA ARG A 41 -1.70 -28.07 19.36
C ARG A 41 -1.71 -26.62 19.84
N ARG A 42 -1.20 -26.33 21.03
CA ARG A 42 -1.13 -24.96 21.58
C ARG A 42 -0.29 -24.03 20.71
N TYR A 43 0.63 -24.57 19.92
CA TYR A 43 1.47 -23.75 19.04
C TYR A 43 0.75 -23.28 17.76
N ASP A 44 -0.38 -23.89 17.39
CA ASP A 44 -1.13 -23.54 16.17
C ASP A 44 -1.54 -22.08 16.14
N ILE A 45 -2.01 -21.55 17.28
CA ILE A 45 -2.45 -20.16 17.35
C ILE A 45 -1.30 -19.18 17.09
N TYR A 46 -0.10 -19.46 17.60
CA TYR A 46 1.06 -18.60 17.38
C TYR A 46 1.50 -18.63 15.92
N VAL A 47 1.46 -19.80 15.28
CA VAL A 47 1.78 -19.93 13.87
C VAL A 47 0.76 -19.19 13.00
N ILE A 48 -0.54 -19.38 13.25
CA ILE A 48 -1.61 -18.68 12.51
C ILE A 48 -1.49 -17.16 12.67
N VAL A 49 -1.30 -16.67 13.90
CA VAL A 49 -1.14 -15.23 14.16
C VAL A 49 0.13 -14.69 13.50
N GLY A 50 1.25 -15.42 13.56
CA GLY A 50 2.50 -15.03 12.91
C GLY A 50 2.36 -14.90 11.39
N PHE A 51 1.76 -15.90 10.74
CA PHE A 51 1.52 -15.87 9.30
C PHE A 51 0.48 -14.80 8.91
N GLY A 52 -0.57 -14.62 9.69
CA GLY A 52 -1.57 -13.56 9.48
C GLY A 52 -0.98 -12.15 9.63
N PHE A 53 -0.09 -11.95 10.59
CA PHE A 53 0.65 -10.69 10.72
C PHE A 53 1.57 -10.46 9.52
N LEU A 54 2.29 -11.49 9.07
CA LEU A 54 3.16 -11.41 7.91
C LEU A 54 2.39 -11.09 6.62
N THR A 55 1.23 -11.72 6.39
CA THR A 55 0.38 -11.42 5.23
C THR A 55 -0.15 -10.00 5.27
N SER A 56 -0.53 -9.51 6.45
CA SER A 56 -0.96 -8.13 6.66
C SER A 56 0.14 -7.12 6.31
N LEU A 57 1.38 -7.36 6.75
CA LEU A 57 2.52 -6.51 6.38
C LEU A 57 2.73 -6.47 4.87
N VAL A 58 2.72 -7.63 4.20
CA VAL A 58 2.88 -7.69 2.75
C VAL A 58 1.76 -6.93 2.02
N ALA A 59 0.52 -7.09 2.47
CA ALA A 59 -0.63 -6.36 1.92
C ALA A 59 -0.48 -4.84 2.13
N PHE A 60 -0.09 -4.42 3.32
CA PHE A 60 0.12 -3.02 3.67
C PHE A 60 1.21 -2.36 2.79
N PHE A 61 2.39 -2.97 2.70
CA PHE A 61 3.48 -2.42 1.88
C PHE A 61 3.16 -2.43 0.38
N SER A 62 2.46 -3.45 -0.10
CA SER A 62 1.98 -3.52 -1.49
C SER A 62 1.00 -2.38 -1.79
N SER A 63 0.03 -2.14 -0.90
CA SER A 63 -0.92 -1.04 -1.01
C SER A 63 -0.22 0.32 -0.97
N TRP A 64 0.66 0.52 0.01
CA TRP A 64 1.43 1.76 0.18
C TRP A 64 2.24 2.10 -1.08
N SER A 65 2.88 1.11 -1.70
CA SER A 65 3.64 1.30 -2.94
C SER A 65 2.74 1.69 -4.12
N ASN A 66 1.55 1.09 -4.23
CA ASN A 66 0.61 1.34 -5.32
C ASN A 66 -0.12 2.68 -5.18
N GLU A 67 -0.51 3.08 -3.95
CA GLU A 67 -1.12 4.39 -3.69
C GLU A 67 -0.20 5.53 -4.13
N ASN A 68 1.11 5.41 -3.88
CA ASN A 68 2.08 6.40 -4.35
C ASN A 68 2.08 6.54 -5.87
N LYS A 69 1.96 5.44 -6.63
CA LYS A 69 1.91 5.49 -8.10
C LYS A 69 0.61 6.08 -8.63
N GLY A 70 -0.53 5.69 -8.06
CA GLY A 70 -1.84 6.22 -8.44
C GLY A 70 -1.92 7.73 -8.19
N TYR A 71 -1.45 8.17 -7.02
CA TYR A 71 -1.42 9.58 -6.66
C TYR A 71 -0.54 10.42 -7.59
N MET A 72 0.66 9.93 -7.92
CA MET A 72 1.57 10.61 -8.84
C MET A 72 0.97 10.71 -10.24
N LYS A 73 0.26 9.67 -10.70
CA LYS A 73 -0.44 9.69 -11.99
C LYS A 73 -1.56 10.74 -12.02
N LEU A 74 -2.30 10.92 -10.93
CA LEU A 74 -3.32 11.98 -10.83
C LEU A 74 -2.71 13.38 -10.91
N LEU A 75 -1.57 13.60 -10.24
CA LEU A 75 -0.85 14.87 -10.32
C LEU A 75 -0.25 15.10 -11.71
N GLU A 76 0.24 14.04 -12.36
CA GLU A 76 0.73 14.08 -13.73
C GLU A 76 -0.36 14.44 -14.74
N MET A 77 -1.56 13.90 -14.60
CA MET A 77 -2.73 14.28 -15.42
C MET A 77 -3.12 15.75 -15.25
N ASN A 78 -2.78 16.37 -14.11
CA ASN A 78 -3.05 17.78 -13.82
C ASN A 78 -1.83 18.69 -14.08
N LYS A 79 -0.79 18.23 -14.78
CA LYS A 79 0.41 19.02 -15.07
C LYS A 79 0.13 20.37 -15.71
N ASP A 80 -0.82 20.44 -16.66
CA ASP A 80 -1.12 21.70 -17.34
C ASP A 80 -1.82 22.71 -16.42
N TYR A 81 -2.67 22.22 -15.52
CA TYR A 81 -3.26 23.05 -14.47
C TYR A 81 -2.19 23.58 -13.50
N ILE A 82 -1.25 22.71 -13.08
CA ILE A 82 -0.10 23.08 -12.24
C ILE A 82 0.75 24.16 -12.92
N ARG A 83 1.09 23.98 -14.20
CA ARG A 83 1.85 24.96 -14.99
C ARG A 83 1.12 26.30 -15.11
N LYS A 84 -0.19 26.28 -15.32
CA LYS A 84 -1.02 27.49 -15.38
C LYS A 84 -1.00 28.26 -14.05
N LEU A 85 -1.05 27.56 -12.92
CA LEU A 85 -0.95 28.18 -11.60
C LEU A 85 0.45 28.76 -11.34
N ARG A 86 1.52 28.04 -11.73
CA ARG A 86 2.89 28.57 -11.63
C ARG A 86 3.10 29.84 -12.45
N LYS A 87 2.60 29.87 -13.70
CA LYS A 87 2.65 31.08 -14.55
C LYS A 87 1.92 32.28 -13.94
N ARG A 88 0.97 32.04 -13.04
CA ARG A 88 0.25 33.08 -12.28
C ARG A 88 0.97 33.48 -10.99
N GLY A 89 2.19 32.99 -10.75
CA GLY A 89 2.99 33.31 -9.57
C GLY A 89 2.58 32.58 -8.28
N LYS A 90 1.77 31.51 -8.37
CA LYS A 90 1.33 30.76 -7.18
C LYS A 90 2.48 29.95 -6.55
N SER A 91 2.55 29.97 -5.21
CA SER A 91 3.51 29.15 -4.46
C SER A 91 3.16 27.66 -4.53
N ASP A 92 4.14 26.78 -4.25
CA ASP A 92 3.88 25.33 -4.20
C ASP A 92 2.86 24.97 -3.10
N GLU A 93 2.77 25.72 -1.99
CA GLU A 93 1.70 25.51 -1.00
C GLU A 93 0.32 25.86 -1.53
N GLU A 94 0.19 26.97 -2.26
CA GLU A 94 -1.09 27.40 -2.84
C GLU A 94 -1.54 26.42 -3.93
N ILE A 95 -0.61 25.94 -4.75
CA ILE A 95 -0.88 24.92 -5.77
C ILE A 95 -1.32 23.62 -5.11
N ALA A 96 -0.64 23.17 -4.05
CA ALA A 96 -1.01 21.96 -3.33
C ALA A 96 -2.43 22.07 -2.72
N GLU A 97 -2.78 23.23 -2.16
CA GLU A 97 -4.11 23.47 -1.60
C GLU A 97 -5.20 23.51 -2.69
N ALA A 98 -4.92 24.13 -3.83
CA ALA A 98 -5.83 24.14 -4.97
C ALA A 98 -6.07 22.72 -5.54
N LEU A 99 -5.01 21.90 -5.62
CA LEU A 99 -5.11 20.52 -6.06
C LEU A 99 -5.91 19.65 -5.09
N LEU A 100 -5.67 19.75 -3.78
CA LEU A 100 -6.47 19.02 -2.79
C LEU A 100 -7.95 19.40 -2.87
N LYS A 101 -8.23 20.69 -3.05
CA LYS A 101 -9.61 21.18 -3.24
C LYS A 101 -10.25 20.61 -4.52
N ALA A 102 -9.51 20.57 -5.64
CA ALA A 102 -9.98 19.99 -6.90
C ALA A 102 -10.24 18.49 -6.80
N LEU A 103 -9.48 17.77 -5.96
CA LEU A 103 -9.69 16.36 -5.63
C LEU A 103 -10.85 16.12 -4.64
N GLY A 104 -11.56 17.17 -4.21
CA GLY A 104 -12.66 17.06 -3.24
C GLY A 104 -12.18 16.72 -1.81
N ARG A 105 -10.87 16.84 -1.51
CA ARG A 105 -10.33 16.57 -0.17
C ARG A 105 -10.67 17.71 0.78
N LYS A 106 -11.40 17.40 1.85
CA LYS A 106 -11.70 18.33 2.95
C LYS A 106 -10.52 18.38 3.93
N LYS A 107 -10.35 19.52 4.60
CA LYS A 107 -9.39 19.65 5.71
C LYS A 107 -9.81 18.71 6.85
N GLY A 108 -8.91 17.84 7.29
CA GLY A 108 -9.19 16.80 8.27
C GLY A 108 -7.98 15.89 8.49
N ILE A 109 -8.23 14.70 9.05
CA ILE A 109 -7.19 13.70 9.30
C ILE A 109 -6.52 13.31 7.97
N GLY A 110 -5.19 13.37 7.93
CA GLY A 110 -4.39 13.05 6.73
C GLY A 110 -4.20 14.20 5.73
N TYR A 111 -4.97 15.30 5.84
CA TYR A 111 -4.86 16.44 4.90
C TYR A 111 -3.46 17.06 4.89
N GLY A 112 -2.86 17.24 6.07
CA GLY A 112 -1.51 17.79 6.19
C GLY A 112 -0.44 16.89 5.55
N TYR A 113 -0.61 15.57 5.68
CA TYR A 113 0.28 14.59 5.04
C TYR A 113 0.17 14.66 3.52
N GLU A 114 -1.05 14.69 2.98
CA GLU A 114 -1.27 14.81 1.53
C GLU A 114 -0.76 16.13 0.97
N LYS A 115 -1.00 17.25 1.66
CA LYS A 115 -0.45 18.56 1.26
C LYS A 115 1.07 18.53 1.16
N ARG A 116 1.75 18.00 2.19
CA ARG A 116 3.22 17.84 2.17
C ARG A 116 3.70 16.94 1.04
N LYS A 117 2.97 15.86 0.75
CA LYS A 117 3.27 14.94 -0.36
C LYS A 117 3.18 15.62 -1.71
N ILE A 118 2.16 16.46 -1.95
CA ILE A 118 2.04 17.25 -3.18
C ILE A 118 3.18 18.27 -3.27
N ILE A 119 3.47 19.00 -2.20
CA ILE A 119 4.56 19.99 -2.19
C ILE A 119 5.89 19.32 -2.56
N TYR A 120 6.18 18.16 -1.98
CA TYR A 120 7.36 17.36 -2.33
C TYR A 120 7.37 16.91 -3.79
N PHE A 121 6.21 16.60 -4.37
CA PHE A 121 6.12 16.29 -5.79
C PHE A 121 6.37 17.52 -6.67
N LEU A 122 5.77 18.65 -6.33
CA LEU A 122 5.95 19.91 -7.05
C LEU A 122 7.41 20.38 -7.03
N SER A 123 8.12 20.17 -5.92
CA SER A 123 9.55 20.51 -5.83
C SER A 123 10.43 19.67 -6.76
N LYS A 124 10.03 18.43 -7.07
CA LYS A 124 10.69 17.55 -8.06
C LYS A 124 10.32 17.86 -9.52
N LEU A 125 9.21 18.55 -9.75
CA LEU A 125 8.71 18.94 -11.08
C LEU A 125 9.27 20.27 -11.58
N LYS A 126 10.22 20.88 -10.86
CA LYS A 126 10.87 22.12 -11.31
C LYS A 126 11.55 21.96 -12.66
#